data_AF-X1C7X3-F1
#
_entry.id   AF-X1C7X3-F1
#
_cell.length_a   1.000
_cell.length_b   1.000
_cell.length_c   1.000
_cell.angle_alpha   90.00
_cell.angle_beta   90.00
_cell.angle_gamma   90.00
#
_symmetry.space_group_name_H-M   'P 1'
#
loop_
_entity.id
_entity.type
_entity.pdbx_description
1 polymer ?
#
loop_
_entity_poly.entity_id
_entity_poly.type
_entity_poly.pdbx_seq_one_letter_code
_entity_poly.pdbx_strand_id
1 'polypeptide(L)'
;MVKLMEIPEEEYIFPGTRACAGCSMALIYRIALKALGPKTIITVPASCLTVLHGMQGFCTTKVSVLHTPFATTGASASGIVASLEDKG
;
A
#
# COMPACT_ATOMS: atom_id res chain seq x y z
N MET A 1 -12.26 -10.80 17.29
CA MET A 1 -12.16 -11.57 16.03
C MET A 1 -13.20 -11.00 15.09
N VAL A 2 -12.80 -10.40 13.96
CA VAL A 2 -13.71 -9.73 13.02
C VAL A 2 -14.44 -10.79 12.19
N LYS A 3 -15.74 -10.65 11.97
CA LYS A 3 -16.51 -11.57 11.13
C LYS A 3 -16.32 -11.23 9.66
N LEU A 4 -16.40 -12.24 8.78
CA LEU A 4 -16.20 -12.05 7.35
C LEU A 4 -17.16 -11.01 6.72
N MET A 5 -18.40 -10.97 7.19
CA MET A 5 -19.43 -10.01 6.74
C MET A 5 -19.18 -8.57 7.18
N GLU A 6 -18.26 -8.33 8.11
CA GLU A 6 -17.95 -6.98 8.61
C GLU A 6 -16.80 -6.33 7.82
N ILE A 7 -16.17 -7.06 6.90
CA ILE A 7 -15.07 -6.55 6.08
C ILE A 7 -15.65 -5.66 4.96
N PRO A 8 -15.15 -4.42 4.79
CA PRO A 8 -15.66 -3.53 3.75
C PRO A 8 -15.47 -4.12 2.36
N GLU A 9 -16.50 -4.00 1.51
CA GLU A 9 -16.45 -4.46 0.12
C GLU A 9 -15.51 -3.62 -0.73
N GLU A 10 -15.34 -2.34 -0.40
CA GLU A 10 -14.48 -1.42 -1.15
C GLU A 10 -13.03 -1.91 -1.23
N GLU A 11 -12.49 -1.89 -2.45
CA GLU A 11 -11.12 -2.28 -2.74
C GLU A 11 -10.25 -1.05 -3.00
N TYR A 12 -9.08 -1.01 -2.36
CA TYR A 12 -8.06 0.02 -2.61
C TYR A 12 -6.94 -0.45 -3.55
N ILE A 13 -7.11 -1.61 -4.19
CA ILE A 13 -6.22 -2.12 -5.23
C ILE A 13 -7.07 -2.35 -6.49
N PHE A 14 -6.59 -1.89 -7.63
CA PHE A 14 -7.16 -2.17 -8.93
C PHE A 14 -6.84 -3.60 -9.39
N PRO A 15 -7.77 -4.27 -10.09
CA PRO A 15 -7.47 -5.54 -10.74
C PRO A 15 -6.37 -5.36 -11.79
N GLY A 16 -5.56 -6.39 -12.01
CA GLY A 16 -4.46 -6.36 -13.01
C GLY A 16 -3.06 -6.14 -12.42
N THR A 17 -2.83 -6.51 -11.17
CA THR A 17 -1.49 -6.45 -10.56
C THR A 17 -0.54 -7.50 -11.16
N ARG A 18 0.76 -7.23 -11.20
CA ARG A 18 1.80 -8.17 -11.67
C ARG A 18 2.18 -9.24 -10.63
N ALA A 19 1.25 -9.60 -9.74
CA ALA A 19 1.49 -10.60 -8.73
C ALA A 19 1.47 -12.02 -9.33
N CYS A 20 2.30 -12.91 -8.80
CA CYS A 20 2.23 -14.33 -9.14
C CYS A 20 0.85 -14.91 -8.77
N ALA A 21 0.43 -15.98 -9.46
CA ALA A 21 -0.77 -16.72 -9.09
C ALA A 21 -0.66 -17.21 -7.63
N GLY A 22 -1.64 -16.86 -6.81
CA GLY A 22 -1.64 -17.22 -5.38
C GLY A 22 -0.66 -16.42 -4.51
N CYS A 23 -0.21 -15.24 -4.93
CA CYS A 23 0.68 -14.40 -4.12
C CYS A 23 0.04 -14.03 -2.77
N SER A 24 0.61 -14.54 -1.68
CA SER A 24 0.17 -14.24 -0.31
C SER A 24 0.32 -12.75 0.03
N MET A 25 1.39 -12.11 -0.46
CA MET A 25 1.64 -10.69 -0.22
C MET A 25 0.55 -9.81 -0.84
N ALA A 26 0.06 -10.14 -2.03
CA ALA A 26 -1.04 -9.42 -2.66
C ALA A 26 -2.34 -9.52 -1.85
N LEU A 27 -2.63 -10.71 -1.30
CA LEU A 27 -3.81 -10.94 -0.46
C LEU A 27 -3.71 -10.18 0.87
N ILE A 28 -2.57 -10.28 1.56
CA ILE A 28 -2.33 -9.55 2.81
C ILE A 28 -2.44 -8.06 2.57
N TYR A 29 -1.84 -7.55 1.50
CA TYR A 29 -1.86 -6.14 1.18
C TYR A 29 -3.27 -5.63 0.89
N ARG A 30 -4.08 -6.39 0.14
CA ARG A 30 -5.49 -6.09 -0.09
C ARG A 30 -6.29 -6.00 1.21
N ILE A 31 -6.12 -6.96 2.11
CA ILE A 31 -6.84 -7.00 3.39
C ILE A 31 -6.36 -5.87 4.32
N ALA A 32 -5.05 -5.61 4.37
CA ALA A 32 -4.48 -4.54 5.17
C ALA A 32 -5.00 -3.17 4.72
N LEU A 33 -5.06 -2.93 3.41
CA LEU A 33 -5.62 -1.70 2.87
C LEU A 33 -7.11 -1.53 3.21
N LYS A 34 -7.90 -2.60 3.17
CA LYS A 34 -9.30 -2.55 3.62
C LYS A 34 -9.43 -2.14 5.08
N ALA A 35 -8.51 -2.59 5.93
CA ALA A 35 -8.50 -2.23 7.35
C ALA A 35 -8.03 -0.78 7.59
N LEU A 36 -7.07 -0.29 6.80
CA LEU A 36 -6.51 1.07 6.93
C LEU A 36 -7.40 2.14 6.31
N GLY A 37 -8.14 1.80 5.25
CA GLY A 37 -9.08 2.69 4.57
C GLY A 37 -8.41 3.68 3.59
N PRO A 38 -9.18 4.67 3.09
CA PRO A 38 -8.76 5.55 1.99
C PRO A 38 -7.74 6.61 2.42
N LYS A 39 -7.71 6.99 3.71
CA LYS A 39 -6.80 8.00 4.27
C LYS A 39 -5.49 7.37 4.72
N THR A 40 -4.85 6.65 3.80
CA THR A 40 -3.62 5.89 4.08
C THR A 40 -2.53 6.33 3.12
N ILE A 41 -1.33 6.60 3.64
CA ILE A 41 -0.12 6.83 2.85
C ILE A 41 0.83 5.68 3.13
N ILE A 42 1.41 5.10 2.07
CA ILE A 42 2.25 3.90 2.19
C ILE A 42 3.63 4.21 1.66
N THR A 43 4.64 3.99 2.49
CA THR A 43 6.04 3.95 2.07
C THR A 43 6.43 2.52 1.74
N VAL A 44 7.00 2.30 0.56
CA VAL A 44 7.34 0.94 0.08
C VAL A 44 8.81 0.90 -0.31
N PRO A 45 9.65 0.09 0.37
CA PRO A 45 11.02 -0.17 -0.07
C PRO A 45 11.01 -0.96 -1.37
N ALA A 46 12.12 -0.90 -2.10
CA ALA A 46 12.41 -1.82 -3.21
C ALA A 46 12.15 -3.29 -2.80
N SER A 47 11.04 -3.86 -3.27
CA SER A 47 10.56 -5.18 -2.87
C SER A 47 9.58 -5.75 -3.90
N CYS A 48 9.07 -6.97 -3.67
CA CYS A 48 8.01 -7.56 -4.49
C CYS A 48 6.77 -6.65 -4.59
N LEU A 49 6.47 -5.87 -3.54
CA LEU A 49 5.34 -4.95 -3.52
C LEU A 49 5.53 -3.77 -4.48
N THR A 50 6.77 -3.29 -4.64
CA THR A 50 7.10 -2.28 -5.64
C THR A 50 6.74 -2.76 -7.05
N VAL A 51 7.04 -4.02 -7.36
CA VAL A 51 6.75 -4.62 -8.67
C VAL A 51 5.24 -4.83 -8.86
N LEU A 52 4.53 -5.20 -7.78
CA LEU A 52 3.08 -5.38 -7.77
C LEU A 52 2.34 -4.08 -8.12
N HIS A 53 2.82 -2.94 -7.58
CA HIS A 53 2.26 -1.62 -7.87
C HIS A 53 2.37 -1.23 -9.34
N GLY A 54 3.28 -1.87 -10.09
CA GLY A 54 3.52 -1.60 -11.50
C GLY A 54 4.86 -0.91 -11.70
N MET A 55 5.41 -1.07 -12.91
CA MET A 55 6.60 -0.34 -13.34
C MET A 55 6.18 0.86 -14.18
N GLN A 56 6.68 2.03 -13.81
CA GLN A 56 6.70 3.26 -14.61
C GLN A 56 5.32 3.78 -15.09
N GLY A 57 4.82 4.81 -14.41
CA GLY A 57 3.65 5.59 -14.85
C GLY A 57 2.28 5.05 -14.45
N PHE A 58 2.21 3.83 -13.90
CA PHE A 58 0.97 3.21 -13.43
C PHE A 58 1.14 2.70 -12.00
N CYS A 59 0.21 3.06 -11.13
CA CYS A 59 0.11 2.51 -9.78
C CYS A 59 -1.21 1.75 -9.65
N THR A 60 -1.15 0.47 -9.29
CA THR A 60 -2.35 -0.37 -9.12
C THR A 60 -3.08 -0.09 -7.81
N THR A 61 -2.59 0.80 -6.94
CA THR A 61 -3.24 1.16 -5.68
C THR A 61 -4.00 2.47 -5.79
N LYS A 62 -5.16 2.54 -5.14
CA LYS A 62 -5.99 3.75 -5.02
C LYS A 62 -5.53 4.71 -3.93
N VAL A 63 -4.60 4.28 -3.09
CA VAL A 63 -4.01 5.08 -2.01
C VAL A 63 -2.67 5.68 -2.44
N SER A 64 -2.23 6.74 -1.75
CA SER A 64 -0.95 7.37 -2.02
C SER A 64 0.20 6.46 -1.62
N VAL A 65 1.11 6.21 -2.56
CA VAL A 65 2.29 5.37 -2.35
C VAL A 65 3.55 6.14 -2.68
N LEU A 66 4.54 6.08 -1.78
CA LEU A 66 5.89 6.54 -2.00
C LEU A 66 6.84 5.35 -2.08
N HIS A 67 7.43 5.12 -3.25
CA HIS A 67 8.49 4.13 -3.41
C HIS A 67 9.82 4.70 -2.92
N THR A 68 10.55 3.91 -2.14
CA THR A 68 11.78 4.35 -1.47
C THR A 68 12.91 3.35 -1.70
N PRO A 69 14.18 3.80 -1.68
CA PRO A 69 15.33 2.90 -1.56
C PRO A 69 15.19 1.95 -0.36
N PHE A 70 15.79 0.76 -0.48
CA PHE A 70 15.60 -0.33 0.48
C PHE A 70 15.87 0.07 1.94
N ALA A 71 16.95 0.81 2.19
CA ALA A 71 17.36 1.20 3.53
C ALA A 71 16.64 2.44 4.09
N THR A 72 15.90 3.19 3.27
CA THR A 72 15.41 4.53 3.65
C THR A 72 13.93 4.57 4.01
N THR A 73 13.22 3.45 3.99
CA THR A 73 11.77 3.40 4.23
C THR A 73 11.37 4.02 5.57
N GLY A 74 12.14 3.76 6.64
CA GLY A 74 11.88 4.35 7.96
C GLY A 74 12.04 5.86 7.96
N ALA A 75 13.13 6.38 7.39
CA ALA A 75 13.36 7.82 7.26
C ALA A 75 12.28 8.51 6.41
N SER A 76 11.84 7.85 5.33
CA SER A 76 10.74 8.35 4.50
C SER A 76 9.40 8.34 5.24
N ALA A 77 9.10 7.31 6.04
CA ALA A 77 7.90 7.27 6.87
C ALA A 77 7.88 8.44 7.87
N SER A 78 8.97 8.62 8.62
CA SER A 78 9.08 9.70 9.60
C SER A 78 8.99 11.08 8.93
N GLY A 79 9.58 11.24 7.74
CA GLY A 79 9.48 12.48 6.97
C GLY A 79 8.04 12.80 6.51
N ILE A 80 7.28 11.78 6.10
CA ILE A 80 5.86 11.94 5.75
C ILE A 80 5.06 12.38 6.99
N VAL A 81 5.27 11.73 8.14
CA VAL A 81 4.57 12.08 9.39
C VAL A 81 4.89 13.53 9.79
N ALA A 82 6.18 13.89 9.86
CA ALA A 82 6.59 15.25 10.21
C ALA A 82 6.02 16.30 9.26
N SER A 83 5.96 16.01 7.95
CA SER A 83 5.36 16.92 6.97
C SER A 83 3.84 17.04 7.09
N LEU A 84 3.15 16.01 7.58
CA LEU A 84 1.71 16.08 7.82
C LEU A 84 1.41 16.88 9.10
N GLU A 85 2.20 16.68 10.16
CA GLU A 85 2.09 17.44 11.41
C GLU A 85 2.37 18.94 11.21
N ASP A 86 3.35 19.29 10.36
CA ASP A 86 3.66 20.69 10.03
C ASP A 86 2.56 21.34 9.18
N LYS A 87 1.80 20.54 8.42
CA LYS A 87 0.66 21.02 7.62
C LYS A 87 -0.62 21.23 8.43
N GLY A 88 -0.69 20.76 9.69
CA GLY A 88 -1.85 20.91 10.60
C GLY A 88 -2.35 19.59 11.16
#